data_AF-A0A3Q3W9B6-F1
#
_entry.id   AF-A0A3Q3W9B6-F1
#
_cell.length_a   1.000
_cell.length_b   1.000
_cell.length_c   1.000
_cell.angle_alpha   90.00
_cell.angle_beta   90.00
_cell.angle_gamma   90.00
#
_symmetry.space_group_name_H-M   'P 1'
#
loop_
_entity.id
_entity.type
_entity.pdbx_description
1 polymer ?
#
loop_
_entity_poly.entity_id
_entity_poly.type
_entity_poly.pdbx_seq_one_letter_code
_entity_poly.pdbx_strand_id
1 'polypeptide(L)' 'MLSTPTLSGLREAVSEKYGMQKDTIGKIYKKCKRGILVNMDNNIIEHYTNQSAFLIEFSEAATGHFQVTLVEV' A
#
# COMPACT_ATOMS: atom_id res chain seq x y z
N MET A 1 -1.52 -7.73 -11.72
CA MET A 1 -2.24 -7.91 -10.43
C MET A 1 -1.26 -8.51 -9.43
N LEU A 2 -1.52 -8.41 -8.11
CA LEU A 2 -0.62 -8.99 -7.10
C LEU A 2 -0.51 -10.50 -7.30
N SER A 3 0.72 -11.03 -7.25
CA SER A 3 0.97 -12.47 -7.32
C SER A 3 0.35 -13.23 -6.15
N THR A 4 0.25 -12.56 -4.99
CA THR A 4 -0.45 -13.07 -3.80
C THR A 4 -1.24 -11.91 -3.19
N PRO A 5 -2.57 -12.02 -3.03
CA PRO A 5 -3.43 -10.93 -2.56
C PRO A 5 -3.34 -10.77 -1.04
N THR A 6 -2.14 -10.55 -0.50
CA THR A 6 -1.90 -10.32 0.92
C THR A 6 -1.17 -8.99 1.13
N LEU A 7 -1.15 -8.48 2.36
CA LEU A 7 -0.38 -7.29 2.71
C LEU A 7 1.13 -7.48 2.47
N SER A 8 1.64 -8.69 2.72
CA SER A 8 3.02 -9.05 2.39
C SER A 8 3.27 -8.98 0.88
N GLY A 9 2.37 -9.55 0.06
CA GLY A 9 2.47 -9.50 -1.40
C GLY A 9 2.37 -8.08 -1.95
N LEU A 10 1.54 -7.22 -1.34
CA LEU A 10 1.48 -5.79 -1.68
C LEU A 10 2.79 -5.06 -1.34
N ARG A 11 3.38 -5.32 -0.17
CA ARG A 11 4.70 -4.76 0.19
C ARG A 11 5.79 -5.18 -0.79
N GLU A 12 5.76 -6.43 -1.22
CA GLU A 12 6.72 -6.98 -2.18
C GLU A 12 6.58 -6.32 -3.56
N ALA A 13 5.35 -6.18 -4.05
CA ALA A 13 5.10 -5.46 -5.30
C ALA A 13 5.55 -3.99 -5.24
N VAL A 14 5.36 -3.31 -4.10
CA VAL A 14 5.87 -1.93 -3.89
C VAL A 14 7.40 -1.91 -3.83
N SER A 15 8.00 -2.84 -3.08
CA SER A 15 9.46 -3.00 -2.97
C SER A 15 10.12 -3.18 -4.34
N GLU A 16 9.61 -4.10 -5.15
CA GLU A 16 10.09 -4.36 -6.52
C GLU A 16 9.93 -3.15 -7.43
N LYS A 17 8.75 -2.50 -7.40
CA LYS A 17 8.44 -1.38 -8.29
C LYS A 17 9.29 -0.14 -8.02
N TYR A 18 9.63 0.12 -6.76
CA TYR A 18 10.32 1.34 -6.34
C TYR A 18 11.76 1.12 -5.86
N GLY A 19 12.27 -0.12 -5.91
CA GLY A 19 13.63 -0.46 -5.48
C GLY A 19 13.86 -0.27 -3.98
N MET A 20 12.81 -0.39 -3.17
CA MET A 20 12.86 -0.20 -1.72
C MET A 20 13.05 -1.52 -0.99
N GLN A 21 13.66 -1.51 0.20
CA GLN A 21 13.70 -2.70 1.04
C GLN A 21 12.31 -3.02 1.60
N LYS A 22 11.84 -4.26 1.44
CA LYS A 22 10.52 -4.69 1.91
C LYS A 22 10.30 -4.38 3.40
N ASP A 23 11.32 -4.57 4.23
CA ASP A 23 11.23 -4.37 5.68
C ASP A 23 11.16 -2.90 6.10
N THR A 24 11.56 -1.97 5.22
CA THR A 24 11.37 -0.53 5.48
C THR A 24 9.95 -0.09 5.13
N ILE A 25 9.15 -0.90 4.44
CA ILE A 25 7.74 -0.60 4.14
C ILE A 25 6.88 -0.94 5.35
N GLY A 26 6.54 0.08 6.14
CA GLY A 26 5.72 -0.02 7.33
C GLY A 26 4.24 -0.20 7.01
N LYS A 27 3.42 0.75 7.49
CA LYS A 27 1.97 0.71 7.29
C LYS A 27 1.61 1.13 5.87
N ILE A 28 0.63 0.44 5.29
CA ILE A 28 0.05 0.79 4.00
C ILE A 28 -1.38 1.26 4.25
N TYR A 29 -1.73 2.43 3.74
CA TYR A 29 -3.06 2.99 3.81
C TYR A 29 -3.66 3.13 2.41
N LYS A 30 -4.99 3.14 2.33
CA LYS A 30 -5.74 3.56 1.14
C LYS A 30 -6.53 4.81 1.46
N LYS A 31 -6.36 5.85 0.64
CA LYS A 31 -7.15 7.09 0.70
C LYS A 31 -8.22 7.05 -0.39
N CYS A 32 -9.49 7.04 0.00
CA CYS A 32 -10.59 7.11 -0.97
C CYS A 32 -10.84 8.56 -1.44
N LYS A 33 -11.65 8.75 -2.48
CA LYS A 33 -12.02 10.08 -3.01
C LYS A 33 -12.68 11.00 -1.96
N ARG A 34 -13.28 10.43 -0.92
CA ARG A 34 -13.84 11.18 0.22
C ARG A 34 -12.80 11.61 1.25
N GLY A 35 -11.52 11.33 1.02
CA GLY A 35 -10.41 11.67 1.92
C GLY A 35 -10.21 10.72 3.10
N ILE A 36 -11.02 9.65 3.22
CA ILE A 36 -10.92 8.69 4.32
C ILE A 36 -9.70 7.80 4.10
N LEU A 37 -8.86 7.69 5.13
CA LEU A 37 -7.73 6.77 5.21
C LEU A 37 -8.17 5.45 5.84
N VAL A 38 -7.86 4.35 5.17
CA VAL A 38 -8.10 2.98 5.65
C VAL A 38 -6.77 2.28 5.79
N ASN A 39 -6.48 1.72 6.97
CA ASN A 39 -5.29 0.89 7.18
C ASN A 39 -5.50 -0.45 6.46
N MET A 40 -4.58 -0.82 5.58
CA MET A 40 -4.72 -2.03 4.76
C MET A 40 -4.31 -3.28 5.56
N ASP A 41 -5.09 -4.34 5.43
CA ASP A 41 -4.81 -5.68 5.94
C ASP A 41 -5.06 -6.74 4.86
N ASN A 42 -4.86 -8.02 5.19
CA ASN A 42 -5.07 -9.10 4.24
C ASN A 42 -6.53 -9.20 3.77
N ASN A 43 -7.49 -9.04 4.67
CA ASN A 43 -8.91 -9.18 4.34
C ASN A 43 -9.35 -8.09 3.35
N ILE A 44 -8.88 -6.85 3.55
CA ILE A 44 -9.15 -5.74 2.63
C ILE A 44 -8.51 -6.00 1.26
N ILE A 45 -7.29 -6.52 1.21
CA ILE A 45 -6.58 -6.78 -0.05
C ILE A 45 -7.23 -7.94 -0.82
N GLU A 46 -7.59 -9.02 -0.15
CA GLU A 46 -8.27 -10.17 -0.75
C GLU A 46 -9.60 -9.78 -1.40
N HIS A 47 -10.33 -8.84 -0.79
CA HIS A 47 -11.62 -8.37 -1.27
C HIS A 47 -11.53 -7.06 -2.08
N TYR A 48 -10.33 -6.58 -2.40
CA TYR A 48 -10.15 -5.33 -3.15
C TYR A 48 -10.50 -5.52 -4.62
N THR A 49 -11.74 -5.21 -5.00
CA THR A 49 -12.24 -5.37 -6.38
C THR A 49 -12.05 -4.14 -7.24
N ASN A 50 -11.62 -3.02 -6.67
CA ASN A 50 -11.40 -1.78 -7.43
C ASN A 50 -10.13 -1.91 -8.29
N GLN A 51 -10.30 -1.98 -9.60
CA GLN A 51 -9.21 -2.13 -10.57
C GLN A 51 -8.67 -0.77 -11.08
N SER A 52 -9.15 0.34 -10.53
CA SER A 52 -8.67 1.68 -10.92
C SER A 52 -7.21 1.88 -10.54
N ALA A 53 -6.51 2.69 -11.32
CA ALA A 53 -5.18 3.15 -10.96
C ALA A 53 -5.22 4.02 -9.69
N PHE A 54 -4.15 3.97 -8.92
CA PHE A 54 -3.94 4.79 -7.73
C PHE A 54 -2.59 5.50 -7.82
N LEU A 55 -2.55 6.71 -7.27
CA LEU A 55 -1.27 7.37 -6.96
C LEU A 55 -0.69 6.72 -5.70
N ILE A 56 0.63 6.60 -5.66
CA ILE A 56 1.34 6.07 -4.48
C ILE A 56 2.13 7.21 -3.87
N GLU A 57 1.82 7.52 -2.62
CA GLU A 57 2.52 8.51 -1.82
C GLU A 57 3.36 7.80 -0.75
N PHE A 58 4.58 8.29 -0.55
CA PHE A 58 5.49 7.82 0.49
C PHE A 58 5.70 8.95 1.51
N SER A 59 5.58 8.61 2.79
CA SER A 59 5.89 9.52 3.89
C SER A 59 6.78 8.82 4.89
N GLU A 60 7.75 9.53 5.44
CA GLU A 60 8.60 9.00 6.49
C GLU A 60 7.79 8.81 7.78
N ALA A 61 7.82 7.61 8.33
CA ALA A 61 7.29 7.32 9.65
C ALA A 61 8.41 7.42 10.69
N ALA A 62 8.06 7.46 11.97
CA ALA A 62 9.08 7.35 13.02
C ALA A 62 9.90 6.06 12.81
N THR A 63 11.22 6.14 13.03
CA THR A 63 12.17 5.01 12.99
C THR A 63 12.53 4.43 11.61
N GLY A 64 12.78 5.26 10.58
CA GLY A 64 13.39 4.80 9.32
C GLY A 64 12.52 3.88 8.45
N HIS A 65 11.24 3.74 8.81
CA HIS A 65 10.23 3.06 8.02
C HIS A 65 9.45 4.08 7.18
N PHE A 66 9.01 3.66 6.01
CA PHE A 66 8.10 4.40 5.15
C PHE A 66 6.65 3.98 5.41
N GLN A 67 5.79 4.97 5.57
CA GLN A 67 4.36 4.78 5.39
C GLN A 67 4.01 4.99 3.92
N VAL A 68 3.20 4.08 3.36
CA VAL A 68 2.74 4.13 1.97
C VAL A 68 1.25 4.42 1.95
N THR A 69 0.82 5.34 1.09
CA THR A 69 -0.61 5.64 0.89
C THR A 69 -0.99 5.46 -0.57
N LEU A 70 -1.98 4.60 -0.83
CA LEU A 70 -2.61 4.40 -2.13
C LEU A 70 -3.77 5.40 -2.27
N VAL A 71 -3.60 6.44 -3.08
CA VAL A 71 -4.58 7.50 -3.28
C VAL A 71 -5.42 7.21 -4.51
N GLU A 72 -6.72 7.03 -4.29
CA GLU A 72 -7.70 6.89 -5.35
C GLU A 72 -7.95 8.23 -6.04
N VAL A 73 -7.84 8.25 -7.38
CA VAL A 73 -8.08 9.40 -8.25
C VAL A 73 -9.44 9.31 -8.95
#